data_AF-A0A0Q8FBU6-F1
#
_entry.id   AF-A0A0Q8FBU6-F1
#
_cell.length_a   1.000
_cell.length_b   1.000
_cell.length_c   1.000
_cell.angle_alpha   90.00
_cell.angle_beta   90.00
_cell.angle_gamma   90.00
#
_symmetry.space_group_name_H-M   'P 1'
#
loop_
_entity.id
_entity.type
_entity.pdbx_description
1 polymer ?
#
loop_
_entity_poly.entity_id
_entity_poly.type
_entity_poly.pdbx_seq_one_letter_code
_entity_poly.pdbx_strand_id
1 'polypeptide(L)'
;MSELGRAVAIERLSVLRGGDSHVVDNLIDVDGSVDGNTAHHIVSGSNSIADGAFSNASGINTVIQNTGSNVLIQNAMIVTVDFAGGPQ
;
A
#
# COMPACT_ATOMS: atom_id res chain seq x y z
N MET A 1 2.85 -54.52 -7.91
CA MET A 1 2.27 -53.35 -7.23
C MET A 1 3.44 -52.46 -6.86
N SER A 2 3.70 -51.43 -7.67
CA SER A 2 4.87 -50.56 -7.48
C SER A 2 4.65 -49.69 -6.25
N GLU A 3 5.55 -49.82 -5.29
CA GLU A 3 5.59 -48.99 -4.08
C GLU A 3 5.58 -47.51 -4.44
N LEU A 4 4.81 -46.75 -3.68
CA LEU A 4 4.92 -45.30 -3.62
C LEU A 4 6.39 -44.98 -3.28
N GLY A 5 7.02 -44.10 -4.06
CA GLY A 5 8.47 -43.84 -3.99
C GLY A 5 9.00 -43.43 -2.60
N ARG A 6 10.33 -43.42 -2.48
CA ARG A 6 11.07 -43.12 -1.24
C ARG A 6 10.49 -41.93 -0.47
N ALA A 7 10.20 -42.15 0.81
CA ALA A 7 9.69 -41.12 1.72
C ALA A 7 10.62 -39.90 1.74
N VAL A 8 10.03 -38.72 1.56
CA VAL A 8 10.73 -37.43 1.63
C VAL A 8 10.77 -36.97 3.09
N ALA A 9 11.93 -36.50 3.55
CA ALA A 9 12.09 -35.94 4.90
C ALA A 9 11.13 -34.76 5.12
N ILE A 10 10.64 -34.59 6.35
CA ILE A 10 9.63 -33.57 6.70
C ILE A 10 10.13 -32.17 6.36
N GLU A 11 11.42 -31.90 6.55
CA GLU A 11 12.09 -30.64 6.26
C GLU A 11 12.10 -30.36 4.75
N ARG A 12 12.37 -31.39 3.95
CA ARG A 12 12.35 -31.28 2.49
C ARG A 12 10.93 -31.17 1.94
N LEU A 13 9.98 -31.86 2.57
CA LEU A 13 8.56 -31.71 2.27
C LEU A 13 8.08 -30.30 2.65
N SER A 14 8.59 -29.69 3.72
CA SER A 14 8.25 -28.32 4.11
C SER A 14 8.59 -27.28 3.04
N VAL A 15 9.71 -27.45 2.32
CA VAL A 15 10.12 -26.56 1.23
C VAL A 15 9.40 -26.86 -0.09
N LEU A 16 9.02 -28.12 -0.32
CA LEU A 16 8.34 -28.58 -1.54
C LEU A 16 6.81 -28.45 -1.49
N ARG A 17 6.23 -28.38 -0.29
CA ARG A 17 4.86 -27.95 -0.05
C ARG A 17 4.81 -26.46 -0.39
N GLY A 18 4.78 -26.11 -1.68
CA GLY A 18 4.50 -24.76 -2.18
C GLY A 18 3.07 -24.35 -1.84
N GLY A 19 2.73 -24.36 -0.56
CA GLY A 19 1.38 -24.54 -0.06
C GLY A 19 1.16 -23.76 1.21
N ASP A 20 0.77 -22.51 0.97
CA ASP A 20 -0.01 -21.62 1.82
C ASP A 20 0.72 -20.83 2.92
N SER A 21 1.24 -19.65 2.57
CA SER A 21 1.47 -18.60 3.59
C SER A 21 1.43 -17.16 3.10
N HIS A 22 1.11 -16.88 1.83
CA HIS A 22 1.04 -15.51 1.33
C HIS A 22 -0.09 -15.33 0.31
N VAL A 23 -1.34 -15.52 0.75
CA VAL A 23 -2.42 -14.71 0.19
C VAL A 23 -2.36 -13.39 0.95
N VAL A 24 -1.61 -12.42 0.40
CA VAL A 24 -1.63 -11.05 0.92
C VAL A 24 -2.78 -10.34 0.24
N ASP A 25 -3.91 -10.21 0.92
CA ASP A 25 -5.03 -9.41 0.45
C ASP A 25 -4.73 -7.92 0.68
N ASN A 26 -4.02 -7.34 -0.28
CA ASN A 26 -3.73 -5.91 -0.34
C ASN A 26 -4.93 -5.14 -0.87
N LEU A 27 -5.96 -4.97 -0.04
CA LEU A 27 -7.15 -4.22 -0.42
C LEU A 27 -7.10 -2.80 0.15
N ILE A 28 -7.16 -1.83 -0.77
CA ILE A 28 -7.55 -0.46 -0.45
C ILE A 28 -9.05 -0.37 -0.74
N ASP A 29 -9.82 -0.12 0.31
CA ASP A 29 -11.25 0.19 0.22
C ASP A 29 -11.45 1.63 0.68
N VAL A 30 -11.78 2.52 -0.26
CA VAL A 30 -11.84 3.97 0.00
C VAL A 30 -13.09 4.52 -0.66
N ASP A 31 -14.07 4.77 0.21
CA ASP A 31 -15.33 5.41 -0.10
C ASP A 31 -15.40 6.78 0.54
N GLY A 32 -16.10 7.69 -0.14
CA GLY A 32 -16.43 8.97 0.42
C GLY A 32 -17.30 9.77 -0.53
N SER A 33 -18.09 10.66 0.05
CA SER A 33 -18.92 11.58 -0.69
C SER A 33 -18.82 12.99 -0.13
N VAL A 34 -19.11 13.97 -0.98
CA VAL A 34 -19.24 15.39 -0.61
C VAL A 34 -20.60 15.86 -1.10
N ASP A 35 -21.63 15.58 -0.31
CA ASP A 35 -23.02 15.85 -0.69
C ASP A 35 -23.67 16.92 0.19
N GLY A 36 -24.60 17.67 -0.40
CA GLY A 36 -25.37 18.70 0.30
C GLY A 36 -24.59 19.99 0.57
N ASN A 37 -23.44 20.17 -0.07
CA ASN A 37 -22.56 21.29 0.18
C ASN A 37 -23.03 22.57 -0.52
N THR A 38 -23.00 23.69 0.22
CA THR A 38 -23.10 25.04 -0.33
C THR A 38 -21.89 25.83 0.14
N ALA A 39 -21.30 26.61 -0.76
CA ALA A 39 -20.12 27.42 -0.47
C ALA A 39 -20.38 28.85 -0.95
N HIS A 40 -20.47 29.79 -0.01
CA HIS A 40 -20.72 31.21 -0.30
C HIS A 40 -19.70 32.08 0.44
N HIS A 41 -19.28 33.18 -0.18
CA HIS A 41 -18.24 34.09 0.34
C HIS A 41 -16.94 33.36 0.71
N ILE A 42 -16.53 32.38 -0.11
CA ILE A 42 -15.30 31.64 0.13
C ILE A 42 -14.10 32.42 -0.41
N VAL A 43 -13.12 32.63 0.47
CA VAL A 43 -11.76 32.99 0.10
C VAL A 43 -10.91 31.74 0.26
N SER A 44 -10.43 31.17 -0.84
CA SER A 44 -9.48 30.05 -0.81
C SER A 44 -8.05 30.56 -0.66
N GLY A 45 -7.23 29.79 0.05
CA GLY A 45 -5.79 30.04 0.17
C GLY A 45 -4.99 29.50 -1.01
N SER A 46 -3.67 29.72 -0.98
CA SER A 46 -2.75 29.02 -1.89
C SER A 46 -2.23 27.73 -1.24
N ASN A 47 -2.08 26.72 -2.07
CA ASN A 47 -1.30 25.54 -1.77
C ASN A 47 0.15 25.89 -2.14
N SER A 48 1.00 26.15 -1.17
CA SER A 48 2.40 26.49 -1.44
C SER A 48 3.32 25.44 -0.85
N ILE A 49 4.20 24.93 -1.72
CA ILE A 49 5.34 24.09 -1.41
C ILE A 49 6.53 24.88 -1.92
N ALA A 50 7.34 25.38 -0.99
CA ALA A 50 8.44 26.29 -1.30
C ALA A 50 9.71 25.55 -1.72
N ASP A 51 10.71 26.32 -2.15
CA ASP A 51 12.02 25.80 -2.52
C ASP A 51 12.62 25.00 -1.36
N GLY A 52 13.09 23.80 -1.68
CA GLY A 52 13.69 22.88 -0.72
C GLY A 52 12.71 22.07 0.13
N ALA A 53 11.40 22.17 -0.08
CA ALA A 53 10.39 21.48 0.73
C ALA A 53 10.57 19.95 0.81
N PHE A 54 11.19 19.36 -0.20
CA PHE A 54 11.53 17.93 -0.24
C PHE A 54 13.00 17.67 -0.55
N SER A 55 13.88 18.64 -0.31
CA SER A 55 15.32 18.41 -0.46
C SER A 55 15.77 17.28 0.47
N ASN A 56 16.49 16.30 -0.08
CA ASN A 56 16.91 15.08 0.62
C ASN A 56 15.76 14.15 1.07
N ALA A 57 14.54 14.35 0.59
CA ALA A 57 13.47 13.40 0.85
C ALA A 57 13.83 12.03 0.24
N SER A 58 13.71 10.98 1.05
CA SER A 58 14.04 9.60 0.68
C SER A 58 12.94 8.67 1.16
N GLY A 59 12.81 7.50 0.54
CA GLY A 59 11.66 6.64 0.74
C GLY A 59 10.41 7.19 0.05
N ILE A 60 9.25 6.94 0.64
CA ILE A 60 7.96 7.28 0.03
C ILE A 60 7.39 8.52 0.69
N ASN A 61 7.08 9.53 -0.13
CA ASN A 61 6.53 10.81 0.30
C ASN A 61 5.20 11.04 -0.41
N THR A 62 4.14 11.32 0.35
CA THR A 62 2.82 11.66 -0.21
C THR A 62 2.44 13.04 0.27
N VAL A 63 2.11 13.92 -0.68
CA VAL A 63 1.78 15.31 -0.40
C VAL A 63 0.47 15.62 -1.10
N ILE A 64 -0.50 16.10 -0.31
CA ILE A 64 -1.79 16.49 -0.84
C ILE A 64 -2.10 17.86 -0.27
N GLN A 65 -2.27 18.82 -1.16
CA GLN A 65 -2.66 20.16 -0.80
C GLN A 65 -4.01 20.46 -1.45
N ASN A 66 -4.96 20.92 -0.65
CA ASN A 66 -6.24 21.42 -1.12
C ASN A 66 -6.60 22.70 -0.36
N THR A 67 -6.88 23.76 -1.11
CA THR A 67 -7.41 25.02 -0.58
C THR A 67 -8.85 25.29 -1.00
N GLY A 68 -9.51 24.32 -1.63
CA GLY A 68 -10.91 24.42 -2.02
C GLY A 68 -11.87 24.13 -0.86
N SER A 69 -13.04 24.76 -0.89
CA SER A 69 -14.20 24.31 -0.10
C SER A 69 -14.88 23.14 -0.80
N ASN A 70 -15.57 22.29 -0.03
CA ASN A 70 -16.27 21.11 -0.53
C ASN A 70 -15.34 20.08 -1.16
N VAL A 71 -14.23 19.78 -0.48
CA VAL A 71 -13.24 18.85 -0.99
C VAL A 71 -13.12 17.66 -0.08
N LEU A 72 -13.28 16.49 -0.69
CA LEU A 72 -12.91 15.20 -0.14
C LEU A 72 -11.59 14.78 -0.78
N ILE A 73 -10.63 14.45 0.07
CA ILE A 73 -9.37 13.83 -0.34
C ILE A 73 -9.38 12.39 0.12
N GLN A 74 -9.12 11.50 -0.82
CA GLN A 74 -9.03 10.07 -0.62
C GLN A 74 -7.67 9.62 -1.11
N ASN A 75 -6.77 9.32 -0.18
CA ASN A 75 -5.46 8.80 -0.49
C ASN A 75 -5.17 7.58 0.37
N ALA A 76 -4.79 6.51 -0.29
CA ALA A 76 -4.39 5.27 0.33
C ALA A 76 -3.21 4.68 -0.43
N MET A 77 -2.32 4.03 0.31
CA MET A 77 -1.11 3.44 -0.22
C MET A 77 -0.84 2.16 0.52
N ILE A 78 -0.67 1.07 -0.24
CA ILE A 78 -0.16 -0.19 0.29
C ILE A 78 1.28 -0.32 -0.17
N VAL A 79 2.18 -0.61 0.78
CA VAL A 79 3.58 -0.92 0.51
C VAL A 79 3.84 -2.34 1.00
N THR A 80 4.13 -3.23 0.06
CA THR A 80 4.53 -4.60 0.37
C THR A 80 6.00 -4.76 0.03
N VAL A 81 6.80 -5.19 1.02
CA VAL A 81 8.21 -5.50 0.85
C VAL A 81 8.38 -6.99 1.11
N ASP A 82 8.87 -7.70 0.10
CA ASP A 82 9.26 -9.10 0.20
C ASP A 82 10.77 -9.23 -0.06
N PHE A 83 11.45 -9.96 0.80
CA PHE A 83 12.89 -10.19 0.69
C PHE A 83 13.13 -11.61 0.17
N ALA A 84 13.34 -11.75 -1.13
CA ALA A 84 13.81 -13.00 -1.70
C ALA A 84 15.31 -13.21 -1.42
N GLY A 85 15.63 -13.88 -0.30
CA GLY A 85 16.95 -14.47 -0.06
C GLY A 85 17.74 -13.90 1.12
N GLY A 86 17.55 -14.48 2.30
CA GLY A 86 18.59 -14.59 3.35
C GLY A 86 19.27 -15.96 3.27
N PRO A 87 20.48 -16.15 3.82
CA PRO A 87 21.20 -17.41 3.71
C PRO A 87 20.37 -18.56 4.31
N GLN A 88 20.13 -19.57 3.48
CA GLN A 88 19.60 -20.88 3.87
C GLN A 88 20.74 -21.73 4.43
#